data_AF-A0A6A6NB01-F1
#
_entry.id   AF-A0A6A6NB01-F1
#
_cell.length_a   1.000
_cell.length_b   1.000
_cell.length_c   1.000
_cell.angle_alpha   90.00
_cell.angle_beta   90.00
_cell.angle_gamma   90.00
#
_symmetry.space_group_name_H-M   'P 1'
#
loop_
_entity.id
_entity.type
_entity.pdbx_description
1 polymer ?
#
loop_
_entity_poly.entity_id
_entity_poly.type
_entity_poly.pdbx_seq_one_letter_code
_entity_poly.pdbx_strand_id
1 'polypeptide(L)'
;MKLGFDPSKSVFVEAVRAFHFMSHKTWEHKTEVYGRFGLSEDEIWSMFRKRPNCLSLSEKKITGVMNFLVCKMGWQAVLLPEFQAFFVLAWRRGLCLDVQLGLGISQSSISYLVIQSPSVMCQKVRKFAEVVKKVMNLGFDPSKSVFVEAVRAFHFMSHKTWEHKTEVYGRFGLSEDEIWSMFRKRPNCMSLSEKKVTGVMNFLVCKMGWQAAVVARVPSILCLSLERDYA
;
A
#
# COMPACT_ATOMS: atom_id res chain seq x y z
N MET A 1 -4.91 34.81 12.56
CA MET A 1 -5.87 33.71 12.37
C MET A 1 -5.66 32.67 13.47
N LYS A 2 -6.65 32.36 14.32
CA LYS A 2 -6.55 31.22 15.25
C LYS A 2 -6.72 29.95 14.41
N LEU A 3 -5.63 29.25 14.12
CA LEU A 3 -5.60 28.14 13.16
C LEU A 3 -6.35 26.88 13.64
N GLY A 4 -6.89 26.88 14.86
CA GLY A 4 -7.73 25.80 15.40
C GLY A 4 -6.97 24.51 15.73
N PHE A 5 -5.63 24.54 15.74
CA PHE A 5 -4.82 23.41 16.14
C PHE A 5 -4.79 23.26 17.65
N ASP A 6 -4.90 22.01 18.11
CA ASP A 6 -4.62 21.62 19.48
C ASP A 6 -3.10 21.56 19.71
N PRO A 7 -2.52 22.42 20.57
CA PRO A 7 -1.07 22.47 20.79
C PRO A 7 -0.47 21.17 21.35
N SER A 8 -1.29 20.30 21.94
CA SER A 8 -0.84 19.01 22.48
C SER A 8 -0.62 17.92 21.41
N LYS A 9 -1.11 18.15 20.18
CA LYS A 9 -1.04 17.15 19.10
C LYS A 9 0.17 17.36 18.20
N SER A 10 0.74 16.26 17.70
CA SER A 10 1.87 16.29 16.75
C SER A 10 1.59 17.12 15.49
N VAL A 11 0.33 17.15 15.03
CA VAL A 11 -0.11 17.95 13.89
C VAL A 11 0.11 19.46 14.09
N PHE A 12 0.09 19.96 15.33
CA PHE A 12 0.42 21.36 15.62
C PHE A 12 1.89 21.65 15.32
N VAL A 13 2.80 20.77 15.74
CA VAL A 13 4.24 20.90 15.44
C VAL A 13 4.49 20.88 13.94
N GLU A 14 3.79 20.01 13.20
CA GLU A 14 3.84 19.99 11.74
C GLU A 14 3.34 21.29 11.11
N ALA A 15 2.24 21.86 11.64
CA ALA A 15 1.68 23.12 11.17
C ALA A 15 2.61 24.30 11.42
N VAL A 16 3.20 24.38 12.61
CA VAL A 16 4.19 25.40 12.95
C VAL A 16 5.39 25.29 12.02
N ARG A 17 5.89 24.08 11.76
CA ARG A 17 6.99 23.87 10.80
C ARG A 17 6.60 24.30 9.39
N ALA A 18 5.41 23.93 8.92
CA ALA A 18 4.94 24.34 7.60
C ALA A 18 4.88 25.86 7.47
N PHE A 19 4.33 26.57 8.47
CA PHE A 19 4.23 28.03 8.46
C PHE A 19 5.56 28.74 8.69
N HIS A 20 6.45 28.20 9.51
CA HIS A 20 7.76 28.80 9.78
C HIS A 20 8.55 29.04 8.49
N PHE A 21 8.36 28.19 7.48
CA PHE A 21 9.03 28.31 6.18
C PHE A 21 8.13 28.88 5.07
N MET A 22 6.89 29.28 5.35
CA MET A 22 5.90 29.65 4.33
C MET A 22 5.45 31.10 4.49
N SER A 23 5.79 31.93 3.50
CA SER A 23 5.27 33.30 3.40
C SER A 23 3.80 33.32 2.95
N HIS A 24 3.11 34.44 3.14
CA HIS A 24 1.75 34.64 2.62
C HIS A 24 1.67 34.40 1.11
N LYS A 25 2.62 34.95 0.35
CA LYS A 25 2.71 34.73 -1.10
C LYS A 25 2.92 33.26 -1.46
N THR A 26 3.69 32.54 -0.66
CA THR A 26 3.89 31.09 -0.84
C THR A 26 2.61 30.31 -0.56
N TRP A 27 1.80 30.75 0.41
CA TRP A 27 0.49 30.17 0.67
C TRP A 27 -0.43 30.36 -0.54
N GLU A 28 -0.59 31.60 -1.01
CA GLU A 28 -1.46 31.95 -2.15
C GLU A 28 -1.11 31.18 -3.42
N HIS A 29 0.19 31.11 -3.77
CA HIS A 29 0.60 30.34 -4.95
C HIS A 29 0.27 28.85 -4.83
N LYS A 30 0.41 28.28 -3.62
CA LYS A 30 0.11 26.85 -3.43
C LYS A 30 -1.39 26.57 -3.39
N THR A 31 -2.19 27.46 -2.81
CA THR A 31 -3.65 27.33 -2.88
C THR A 31 -4.14 27.45 -4.31
N GLU A 32 -3.56 28.36 -5.11
CA GLU A 32 -3.84 28.46 -6.54
C GLU A 32 -3.52 27.16 -7.28
N VAL A 33 -2.38 26.53 -6.99
CA VAL A 33 -2.02 25.23 -7.59
C VAL A 33 -3.07 24.17 -7.29
N TYR A 34 -3.56 24.07 -6.05
CA TYR A 34 -4.65 23.13 -5.70
C TYR A 34 -5.99 23.53 -6.35
N GLY A 35 -6.27 24.84 -6.43
CA GLY A 35 -7.47 25.38 -7.06
C GLY A 35 -7.59 25.02 -8.55
N ARG A 36 -6.46 24.92 -9.26
CA ARG A 36 -6.42 24.43 -10.66
C ARG A 36 -6.96 23.01 -10.84
N PHE A 37 -7.07 22.23 -9.76
CA PHE A 37 -7.63 20.88 -9.73
C PHE A 37 -9.02 20.81 -9.11
N GLY A 38 -9.64 21.97 -8.85
CA GLY A 38 -11.02 22.07 -8.37
C GLY A 38 -11.18 22.03 -6.85
N LEU A 39 -10.12 22.19 -6.05
CA LEU A 39 -10.28 22.39 -4.61
C LEU A 39 -10.59 23.86 -4.31
N SER A 40 -11.59 24.11 -3.48
CA SER A 40 -11.85 25.40 -2.85
C SER A 40 -10.83 25.71 -1.75
N GLU A 41 -10.72 26.98 -1.38
CA GLU A 41 -9.82 27.41 -0.31
C GLU A 41 -10.17 26.74 1.03
N ASP A 42 -11.46 26.58 1.34
CA ASP A 42 -11.93 25.91 2.55
C ASP A 42 -11.56 24.42 2.59
N GLU A 43 -11.62 23.73 1.45
CA GLU A 43 -11.18 22.33 1.33
C GLU A 43 -9.67 22.21 1.52
N ILE A 44 -8.89 23.15 0.97
CA ILE A 44 -7.44 23.20 1.15
C ILE A 44 -7.09 23.47 2.62
N TRP A 45 -7.80 24.38 3.28
CA TRP A 45 -7.66 24.64 4.71
C TRP A 45 -8.02 23.43 5.56
N SER A 46 -9.11 22.73 5.22
CA SER A 46 -9.52 21.49 5.87
C SER A 46 -8.44 20.41 5.74
N MET A 47 -7.88 20.25 4.54
CA MET A 47 -6.76 19.35 4.26
C MET A 47 -5.52 19.72 5.07
N PHE A 48 -5.16 21.00 5.10
CA PHE A 48 -4.01 21.51 5.86
C PHE A 48 -4.14 21.29 7.36
N ARG A 49 -5.33 21.52 7.94
CA ARG A 49 -5.59 21.26 9.37
C ARG A 49 -5.40 19.78 9.74
N LYS A 50 -5.74 18.88 8.82
CA LYS A 50 -5.52 17.44 9.02
C LYS A 50 -4.06 17.04 8.78
N ARG A 51 -3.39 17.67 7.80
CA ARG A 51 -2.05 17.31 7.30
C ARG A 51 -1.30 18.55 6.82
N PRO A 52 -0.60 19.28 7.70
CA PRO A 52 0.06 20.53 7.32
C PRO A 52 1.16 20.38 6.27
N ASN A 53 1.74 19.18 6.17
CA ASN A 53 2.74 18.84 5.17
C ASN A 53 2.22 18.83 3.71
N CYS A 54 0.90 18.90 3.47
CA CYS A 54 0.36 19.02 2.10
C CYS A 54 0.85 20.29 1.39
N LEU A 55 1.15 21.35 2.15
CA LEU A 55 1.66 22.62 1.65
C LEU A 55 3.16 22.80 1.89
N SER A 56 3.87 21.84 2.49
CA SER A 56 5.33 21.94 2.67
C SER A 56 6.12 21.55 1.41
N LEU A 57 5.46 20.99 0.39
CA LEU A 57 6.10 20.58 -0.86
C LEU A 57 6.27 21.71 -1.87
N SER A 58 7.14 21.46 -2.86
CA SER A 58 7.21 22.32 -4.05
C SER A 58 5.95 22.20 -4.90
N GLU A 59 5.59 23.31 -5.55
CA GLU A 59 4.45 23.39 -6.48
C GLU A 59 4.54 22.29 -7.55
N LYS A 60 5.74 22.06 -8.12
CA LYS A 60 5.98 20.97 -9.09
C LYS A 60 5.56 19.60 -8.57
N LYS A 61 5.84 19.28 -7.30
CA LYS A 61 5.44 18.00 -6.70
C LYS A 61 3.93 17.94 -6.46
N ILE A 62 3.32 19.02 -5.99
CA ILE A 62 1.87 19.11 -5.80
C ILE A 62 1.17 18.89 -7.14
N THR A 63 1.54 19.64 -8.16
CA THR A 63 1.01 19.52 -9.53
C THR A 63 1.16 18.10 -10.08
N GLY A 64 2.31 17.45 -9.88
CA GLY A 64 2.54 16.08 -10.33
C GLY A 64 1.60 15.07 -9.67
N VAL A 65 1.42 15.16 -8.35
CA VAL A 65 0.48 14.29 -7.60
C VAL A 65 -0.96 14.54 -8.03
N MET A 66 -1.35 15.81 -8.14
CA MET A 66 -2.72 16.19 -8.48
C MET A 66 -3.10 15.82 -9.92
N ASN A 67 -2.21 16.06 -10.90
CA ASN A 67 -2.40 15.61 -12.28
C ASN A 67 -2.61 14.10 -12.37
N PHE A 68 -1.84 13.33 -11.60
CA PHE A 68 -2.02 11.89 -11.60
C PHE A 68 -3.38 11.50 -11.01
N LEU A 69 -3.70 11.92 -9.79
CA LEU A 69 -4.92 11.48 -9.12
C LEU A 69 -6.18 11.99 -9.81
N VAL A 70 -6.24 13.29 -10.10
CA VAL A 70 -7.44 13.91 -10.66
C VAL A 70 -7.53 13.66 -12.15
N CYS A 71 -6.51 14.01 -12.93
CA CYS A 71 -6.61 13.96 -14.39
C CYS A 71 -6.42 12.54 -14.95
N LYS A 72 -5.49 11.73 -14.42
CA LYS A 72 -5.22 10.38 -14.94
C LYS A 72 -6.08 9.30 -14.28
N MET A 73 -6.22 9.33 -12.95
CA MET A 73 -7.03 8.32 -12.24
C MET A 73 -8.52 8.67 -12.21
N GLY A 74 -8.89 9.92 -12.54
CA GLY A 74 -10.28 10.37 -12.49
C GLY A 74 -10.81 10.54 -11.06
N TRP A 75 -9.92 10.68 -10.07
CA TRP A 75 -10.34 10.83 -8.67
C TRP A 75 -10.86 12.24 -8.42
N GLN A 76 -11.93 12.34 -7.63
CA GLN A 76 -12.42 13.64 -7.20
C GLN A 76 -11.46 14.27 -6.20
N ALA A 77 -11.05 15.50 -6.48
CA ALA A 77 -10.11 16.26 -5.68
C ALA A 77 -10.55 16.43 -4.21
N VAL A 78 -11.86 16.56 -3.98
CA VAL A 78 -12.46 16.69 -2.64
C VAL A 78 -12.31 15.43 -1.77
N LEU A 79 -12.15 14.25 -2.36
CA LEU A 79 -12.02 12.98 -1.63
C LEU A 79 -10.56 12.68 -1.25
N LEU A 80 -9.61 13.41 -1.82
CA LEU A 80 -8.18 13.24 -1.58
C LEU A 80 -7.78 13.32 -0.09
N PRO A 81 -8.31 14.26 0.72
CA PRO A 81 -8.01 14.33 2.16
C PRO A 81 -8.41 13.09 2.97
N GLU A 82 -9.26 12.21 2.43
CA GLU A 82 -9.71 10.98 3.09
C GLU A 82 -8.66 9.85 2.98
N PHE A 83 -7.80 9.87 1.96
CA PHE A 83 -6.76 8.84 1.74
C PHE A 83 -5.46 9.13 2.50
N GLN A 84 -5.59 9.35 3.81
CA GLN A 84 -4.56 9.95 4.68
C GLN A 84 -3.16 9.30 4.59
N ALA A 85 -3.07 7.98 4.45
CA ALA A 85 -1.81 7.26 4.37
C ALA A 85 -1.11 7.44 3.02
N PHE A 86 -1.89 7.53 1.93
CA PHE A 86 -1.34 7.74 0.59
C PHE A 86 -0.72 9.10 0.47
N PHE A 87 -1.49 10.12 0.84
CA PHE A 87 -1.09 11.52 0.71
C PHE A 87 0.19 11.85 1.46
N VAL A 88 0.34 11.37 2.69
CA VAL A 88 1.57 11.59 3.47
C VAL A 88 2.79 10.97 2.80
N LEU A 89 2.68 9.76 2.26
CA LEU A 89 3.79 9.04 1.64
C LEU A 89 4.12 9.59 0.25
N ALA A 90 3.08 9.82 -0.56
CA ALA A 90 3.09 10.46 -1.86
C ALA A 90 3.88 11.77 -1.82
N TRP A 91 3.52 12.61 -0.85
CA TRP A 91 4.13 13.91 -0.70
C TRP A 91 5.55 13.84 -0.14
N ARG A 92 5.81 12.99 0.85
CA ARG A 92 7.12 12.91 1.50
C ARG A 92 8.21 12.30 0.61
N ARG A 93 7.88 11.31 -0.22
CA ARG A 93 8.88 10.58 -1.03
C ARG A 93 8.98 11.03 -2.48
N GLY A 94 7.98 11.77 -2.96
CA GLY A 94 7.88 12.12 -4.37
C GLY A 94 7.47 10.90 -5.19
N LEU A 95 6.47 11.08 -6.03
CA LEU A 95 5.94 10.03 -6.89
C LEU A 95 6.44 10.24 -8.32
N CYS A 96 6.96 9.19 -8.95
CA CYS A 96 7.21 9.17 -10.38
C CYS A 96 6.26 8.17 -11.03
N LEU A 97 4.98 8.51 -10.97
CA LEU A 97 3.86 7.64 -11.34
C LEU A 97 3.71 7.45 -12.84
N ASP A 98 4.17 8.41 -13.64
CA ASP A 98 4.11 8.33 -15.11
C ASP A 98 4.85 7.11 -15.65
N VAL A 99 5.98 6.73 -15.02
CA VAL A 99 6.75 5.56 -15.44
C VAL A 99 6.11 4.26 -14.96
N GLN A 100 5.32 4.28 -13.89
CA GLN A 100 4.67 3.08 -13.35
C GLN A 100 3.48 2.64 -14.20
N LEU A 101 2.79 3.57 -14.87
CA LEU A 101 1.75 3.28 -15.87
C LEU A 101 2.31 2.58 -17.11
N GLY A 102 3.57 2.83 -17.47
CA GLY A 102 4.24 2.20 -18.62
C GLY A 102 4.61 0.73 -18.42
N LEU A 103 4.35 0.13 -17.24
CA LEU A 103 4.73 -1.24 -16.91
C LEU A 103 3.67 -2.29 -17.28
N GLY A 104 2.63 -1.91 -18.04
CA GLY A 104 1.57 -2.83 -18.47
C GLY A 104 0.62 -3.28 -17.35
N ILE A 105 0.56 -2.51 -16.25
CA ILE A 105 -0.35 -2.75 -15.13
C ILE A 105 -1.68 -2.04 -15.43
N SER A 106 -2.80 -2.68 -15.12
CA SER A 106 -4.11 -2.05 -15.30
C SER A 106 -4.31 -0.85 -14.37
N GLN A 107 -5.12 0.10 -14.81
CA GLN A 107 -5.49 1.28 -14.02
C GLN A 107 -6.17 0.88 -12.70
N SER A 108 -7.00 -0.17 -12.71
CA SER A 108 -7.66 -0.70 -11.51
C SER A 108 -6.67 -1.26 -10.50
N SER A 109 -5.65 -2.00 -10.97
CA SER A 109 -4.57 -2.51 -10.12
C SER A 109 -3.75 -1.39 -9.50
N ILE A 110 -3.47 -0.32 -10.25
CA ILE A 110 -2.81 0.89 -9.76
C ILE A 110 -3.66 1.60 -8.71
N SER A 111 -4.96 1.81 -8.98
CA SER A 111 -5.90 2.37 -8.00
C SER A 111 -5.89 1.56 -6.71
N TYR A 112 -5.94 0.23 -6.80
CA TYR A 112 -5.90 -0.64 -5.63
C TYR A 112 -4.59 -0.48 -4.84
N LEU A 113 -3.42 -0.43 -5.51
CA LEU A 113 -2.13 -0.20 -4.86
C LEU A 113 -2.07 1.17 -4.16
N VAL A 114 -2.54 2.22 -4.83
CA VAL A 114 -2.61 3.58 -4.28
C VAL A 114 -3.46 3.62 -3.02
N ILE A 115 -4.61 2.94 -2.99
CA ILE A 115 -5.52 2.94 -1.84
C ILE A 115 -4.99 2.03 -0.72
N GLN A 116 -4.66 0.78 -1.04
CA GLN A 116 -4.42 -0.27 -0.05
C GLN A 116 -2.96 -0.35 0.41
N SER A 117 -2.01 0.12 -0.40
CA SER A 117 -0.58 0.06 -0.06
C SER A 117 0.22 1.20 -0.70
N PRO A 118 -0.04 2.45 -0.29
CA PRO A 118 0.61 3.62 -0.86
C PRO A 118 2.14 3.58 -0.91
N SER A 119 2.75 2.93 0.08
CA SER A 119 4.20 2.81 0.20
C SER A 119 4.82 2.09 -1.01
N VAL A 120 4.06 1.20 -1.65
CA VAL A 120 4.48 0.49 -2.87
C VAL A 120 4.69 1.48 -4.01
N MET A 121 3.77 2.42 -4.16
CA MET A 121 3.81 3.42 -5.24
C MET A 121 4.90 4.48 -5.02
N CYS A 122 5.36 4.63 -3.78
CA CYS A 122 6.42 5.56 -3.39
C CYS A 122 7.84 4.99 -3.54
N GLN A 123 8.00 3.79 -4.11
CA GLN A 123 9.32 3.23 -4.38
C GLN A 123 10.02 3.91 -5.55
N LYS A 124 11.35 3.80 -5.60
CA LYS A 124 12.11 4.12 -6.81
C LYS A 124 11.54 3.31 -7.97
N VAL A 125 11.27 3.97 -9.09
CA VAL A 125 10.68 3.38 -10.31
C VAL A 125 11.36 2.07 -10.69
N ARG A 126 12.70 2.04 -10.70
CA ARG A 126 13.48 0.83 -11.02
C ARG A 126 13.12 -0.36 -10.11
N LYS A 127 13.05 -0.13 -8.79
CA LYS A 127 12.73 -1.19 -7.82
C LYS A 127 11.30 -1.69 -8.00
N PHE A 128 10.36 -0.79 -8.23
CA PHE A 128 8.97 -1.16 -8.52
C PHE A 128 8.87 -1.99 -9.81
N ALA A 129 9.55 -1.56 -10.88
CA ALA A 129 9.61 -2.29 -12.14
C ALA A 129 10.22 -3.69 -12.00
N GLU A 130 11.28 -3.84 -11.21
CA GLU A 130 11.89 -5.14 -10.89
C GLU A 130 10.89 -6.08 -10.20
N VAL A 131 10.12 -5.57 -9.22
CA VAL A 131 9.07 -6.35 -8.55
C VAL A 131 7.95 -6.74 -9.51
N VAL A 132 7.47 -5.79 -10.31
CA VAL A 132 6.40 -6.02 -11.29
C VAL A 132 6.82 -7.09 -12.30
N LYS A 133 8.01 -6.96 -12.89
CA LYS A 133 8.56 -7.95 -13.82
C LYS A 133 8.72 -9.32 -13.17
N LYS A 134 9.20 -9.37 -11.92
CA LYS A 134 9.29 -10.63 -11.16
C LYS A 134 7.92 -11.29 -11.00
N VAL A 135 6.90 -10.53 -10.61
CA VAL A 135 5.53 -11.04 -10.44
C VAL A 135 4.94 -11.53 -11.76
N MET A 136 5.15 -10.81 -12.86
CA MET A 136 4.72 -11.24 -14.20
C MET A 136 5.42 -12.54 -14.62
N ASN A 137 6.73 -12.66 -14.40
CA ASN A 137 7.50 -13.87 -14.71
C ASN A 137 7.04 -15.10 -13.89
N LEU A 138 6.43 -14.88 -12.72
CA LEU A 138 5.84 -15.95 -11.91
C LEU A 138 4.47 -16.42 -12.42
N GLY A 139 3.97 -15.82 -13.51
CA GLY A 139 2.72 -16.17 -14.18
C GLY A 139 1.49 -15.40 -13.70
N PHE A 140 1.68 -14.31 -12.94
CA PHE A 140 0.56 -13.48 -12.51
C PHE A 140 0.09 -12.55 -13.62
N ASP A 141 -1.22 -12.55 -13.86
CA ASP A 141 -1.89 -11.65 -14.78
C ASP A 141 -2.06 -10.25 -14.15
N PRO A 142 -1.44 -9.19 -14.71
CA PRO A 142 -1.48 -7.83 -14.17
C PRO A 142 -2.89 -7.19 -14.13
N SER A 143 -3.86 -7.79 -14.82
CA SER A 143 -5.26 -7.35 -14.78
C SER A 143 -6.03 -7.85 -13.56
N LYS A 144 -5.52 -8.86 -12.84
CA LYS A 144 -6.23 -9.51 -11.72
C LYS A 144 -5.80 -8.93 -10.37
N SER A 145 -6.72 -8.89 -9.41
CA SER A 145 -6.43 -8.42 -8.04
C SER A 145 -5.34 -9.23 -7.34
N VAL A 146 -5.23 -10.53 -7.64
CA VAL A 146 -4.20 -11.42 -7.09
C VAL A 146 -2.77 -10.99 -7.48
N PHE A 147 -2.58 -10.34 -8.63
CA PHE A 147 -1.30 -9.73 -9.00
C PHE A 147 -0.92 -8.63 -8.03
N VAL A 148 -1.89 -7.79 -7.64
CA VAL A 148 -1.66 -6.71 -6.69
C VAL A 148 -1.27 -7.26 -5.31
N GLU A 149 -1.90 -8.35 -4.87
CA GLU A 149 -1.50 -9.05 -3.65
C GLU A 149 -0.06 -9.56 -3.72
N ALA A 150 0.36 -10.11 -4.86
CA ALA A 150 1.73 -10.60 -5.06
C ALA A 150 2.77 -9.46 -5.06
N VAL A 151 2.47 -8.33 -5.71
CA VAL A 151 3.33 -7.14 -5.67
C VAL A 151 3.48 -6.64 -4.23
N ARG A 152 2.39 -6.59 -3.46
CA ARG A 152 2.43 -6.22 -2.03
C ARG A 152 3.27 -7.20 -1.23
N ALA A 153 3.10 -8.50 -1.45
CA ALA A 153 3.85 -9.54 -0.77
C ALA A 153 5.37 -9.35 -0.94
N PHE A 154 5.85 -9.18 -2.17
CA PHE A 154 7.27 -8.92 -2.44
C PHE A 154 7.76 -7.54 -2.01
N HIS A 155 6.86 -6.55 -1.95
CA HIS A 155 7.22 -5.24 -1.42
C HIS A 155 7.58 -5.30 0.07
N PHE A 156 6.76 -5.98 0.87
CA PHE A 156 6.88 -5.98 2.33
C PHE A 156 7.78 -7.08 2.88
N MET A 157 8.08 -8.12 2.09
CA MET A 157 8.92 -9.22 2.52
C MET A 157 10.35 -9.09 2.00
N SER A 158 11.31 -9.26 2.90
CA SER A 158 12.71 -9.47 2.53
C SER A 158 12.93 -10.90 2.03
N HIS A 159 14.07 -11.15 1.39
CA HIS A 159 14.48 -12.52 1.02
C HIS A 159 14.50 -13.46 2.22
N LYS A 160 15.12 -13.03 3.33
CA LYS A 160 15.17 -13.80 4.58
C LYS A 160 13.77 -14.10 5.13
N THR A 161 12.86 -13.14 5.03
CA THR A 161 11.47 -13.34 5.43
C THR A 161 10.79 -14.40 4.55
N TRP A 162 11.04 -14.38 3.25
CA TRP A 162 10.52 -15.38 2.32
C TRP A 162 11.05 -16.78 2.66
N GLU A 163 12.36 -16.94 2.82
CA GLU A 163 13.00 -18.22 3.18
C GLU A 163 12.46 -18.78 4.50
N HIS A 164 12.32 -17.94 5.51
CA HIS A 164 11.72 -18.34 6.78
C HIS A 164 10.28 -18.82 6.61
N LYS A 165 9.48 -18.12 5.79
CA LYS A 165 8.10 -18.54 5.51
C LYS A 165 8.05 -19.87 4.77
N THR A 166 8.91 -20.08 3.78
CA THR A 166 8.98 -21.36 3.07
C THR A 166 9.41 -22.50 4.00
N GLU A 167 10.34 -22.26 4.92
CA GLU A 167 10.76 -23.25 5.92
C GLU A 167 9.59 -23.63 6.85
N VAL A 168 8.85 -22.65 7.36
CA VAL A 168 7.66 -22.89 8.21
C VAL A 168 6.65 -23.79 7.51
N TYR A 169 6.36 -23.55 6.23
CA TYR A 169 5.47 -24.43 5.45
C TYR A 169 6.10 -25.81 5.20
N GLY A 170 7.41 -25.86 4.93
CA GLY A 170 8.16 -27.11 4.73
C GLY A 170 8.18 -28.03 5.95
N ARG A 171 8.14 -27.50 7.18
CA ARG A 171 8.00 -28.30 8.41
C ARG A 171 6.72 -29.16 8.45
N PHE A 172 5.73 -28.84 7.64
CA PHE A 172 4.49 -29.62 7.49
C PHE A 172 4.50 -30.55 6.28
N GLY A 173 5.65 -30.74 5.63
CA GLY A 173 5.81 -31.64 4.49
C GLY A 173 5.41 -31.04 3.14
N LEU A 174 5.22 -29.72 3.06
CA LEU A 174 4.98 -29.05 1.77
C LEU A 174 6.27 -28.91 0.98
N SER A 175 6.22 -29.28 -0.30
CA SER A 175 7.33 -29.04 -1.23
C SER A 175 7.40 -27.57 -1.66
N GLU A 176 8.53 -27.14 -2.19
CA GLU A 176 8.69 -25.77 -2.70
C GLU A 176 7.67 -25.46 -3.81
N ASP A 177 7.41 -26.42 -4.70
CA ASP A 177 6.43 -26.29 -5.77
C ASP A 177 5.00 -26.11 -5.24
N GLU A 178 4.63 -26.82 -4.18
CA GLU A 178 3.34 -26.67 -3.51
C GLU A 178 3.21 -25.30 -2.86
N ILE A 179 4.28 -24.80 -2.23
CA ILE A 179 4.30 -23.47 -1.62
C ILE A 179 4.17 -22.39 -2.71
N TRP A 180 4.88 -22.53 -3.84
CA TRP A 180 4.73 -21.62 -4.97
C TRP A 180 3.33 -21.67 -5.60
N SER A 181 2.74 -22.86 -5.73
CA SER A 181 1.36 -23.05 -6.19
C SER A 181 0.36 -22.34 -5.26
N MET A 182 0.55 -22.51 -3.95
CA MET A 182 -0.22 -21.85 -2.91
C MET A 182 -0.11 -20.32 -2.99
N PHE A 183 1.12 -19.80 -3.14
CA PHE A 183 1.40 -18.38 -3.31
C PHE A 183 0.71 -17.80 -4.55
N ARG A 184 0.75 -18.50 -5.70
CA ARG A 184 0.07 -18.06 -6.94
C ARG A 184 -1.44 -17.94 -6.77
N LYS A 185 -2.06 -18.82 -5.97
CA LYS A 185 -3.50 -18.77 -5.69
C LYS A 185 -3.86 -17.68 -4.68
N ARG A 186 -3.02 -17.47 -3.66
CA ARG A 186 -3.30 -16.52 -2.57
C ARG A 186 -2.00 -15.98 -1.97
N PRO A 187 -1.42 -14.91 -2.54
CA PRO A 187 -0.14 -14.36 -2.07
C PRO A 187 -0.12 -13.97 -0.59
N ASN A 188 -1.28 -13.54 -0.07
CA ASN A 188 -1.48 -13.20 1.34
C ASN A 188 -1.14 -14.34 2.32
N CYS A 189 -1.09 -15.61 1.89
CA CYS A 189 -0.65 -16.73 2.75
C CYS A 189 0.77 -16.52 3.28
N MET A 190 1.64 -15.83 2.53
CA MET A 190 3.01 -15.53 2.96
C MET A 190 3.10 -14.38 3.98
N SER A 191 2.03 -13.58 4.11
CA SER A 191 1.94 -12.50 5.09
C SER A 191 1.41 -12.94 6.46
N LEU A 192 0.92 -14.17 6.59
CA LEU A 192 0.42 -14.72 7.86
C LEU A 192 1.57 -14.88 8.87
N SER A 193 1.29 -14.67 10.15
CA SER A 193 2.28 -14.93 11.21
C SER A 193 2.58 -16.43 11.30
N GLU A 194 3.80 -16.78 11.74
CA GLU A 194 4.15 -18.20 11.96
C GLU A 194 3.19 -18.86 12.94
N LYS A 195 2.85 -18.19 14.05
CA LYS A 195 1.84 -18.66 15.01
C LYS A 195 0.51 -19.03 14.35
N LYS A 196 0.05 -18.23 13.39
CA LYS A 196 -1.20 -18.49 12.65
C LYS A 196 -1.06 -19.70 11.74
N VAL A 197 0.01 -19.77 10.95
CA VAL A 197 0.27 -20.90 10.05
C VAL A 197 0.39 -22.19 10.84
N THR A 198 1.26 -22.23 11.86
CA THR A 198 1.48 -23.39 12.72
C THR A 198 0.20 -23.83 13.42
N GLY A 199 -0.61 -22.90 13.93
CA GLY A 199 -1.89 -23.23 14.56
C GLY A 199 -2.87 -23.92 13.61
N VAL A 200 -3.08 -23.35 12.42
CA VAL A 200 -4.00 -23.93 11.41
C VAL A 200 -3.47 -25.26 10.88
N MET A 201 -2.18 -25.35 10.58
CA MET A 201 -1.58 -26.57 10.05
C MET A 201 -1.58 -27.70 11.09
N ASN A 202 -1.28 -27.43 12.37
CA ASN A 202 -1.37 -28.45 13.43
C ASN A 202 -2.80 -28.97 13.58
N PHE A 203 -3.80 -28.09 13.48
CA PHE A 203 -5.19 -28.52 13.56
C PHE A 203 -5.57 -29.40 12.35
N LEU A 204 -5.33 -28.94 11.12
CA LEU A 204 -5.77 -29.66 9.93
C LEU A 204 -4.94 -30.93 9.67
N VAL A 205 -3.62 -30.82 9.73
CA VAL A 205 -2.72 -31.93 9.38
C VAL A 205 -2.56 -32.90 10.54
N CYS A 206 -2.22 -32.40 11.74
CA CYS A 206 -1.91 -33.28 12.86
C CYS A 206 -3.18 -33.80 13.57
N LYS A 207 -4.18 -32.94 13.81
CA LYS A 207 -5.40 -33.34 14.55
C LYS A 207 -6.48 -33.95 13.64
N MET A 208 -6.73 -33.36 12.47
CA MET A 208 -7.77 -33.84 11.55
C MET A 208 -7.24 -34.83 10.49
N GLY A 209 -5.94 -35.08 10.44
CA GLY A 209 -5.32 -36.05 9.54
C GLY A 209 -5.32 -35.64 8.07
N TRP A 210 -5.50 -34.36 7.75
CA TRP A 210 -5.46 -33.89 6.37
C TRP A 210 -4.04 -33.95 5.81
N GLN A 211 -3.92 -34.29 4.53
CA GLN A 211 -2.64 -34.14 3.83
C GLN A 211 -2.31 -32.65 3.66
N ALA A 212 -1.08 -32.24 3.96
CA ALA A 212 -0.64 -30.86 3.78
C ALA A 212 -0.84 -30.36 2.33
N ALA A 213 -0.59 -31.23 1.35
CA ALA A 213 -0.85 -30.96 -0.07
C ALA A 213 -2.30 -30.52 -0.36
N VAL A 214 -3.29 -31.09 0.35
CA VAL A 214 -4.70 -30.71 0.21
C VAL A 214 -4.93 -29.30 0.75
N VAL A 215 -4.31 -28.96 1.89
CA VAL A 215 -4.35 -27.60 2.44
C VAL A 215 -3.74 -26.59 1.47
N ALA A 216 -2.58 -26.90 0.87
CA ALA A 216 -1.91 -26.04 -0.11
C ALA A 216 -2.73 -25.82 -1.40
N ARG A 217 -3.65 -26.73 -1.74
CA ARG A 217 -4.58 -26.52 -2.86
C ARG A 217 -5.62 -25.44 -2.59
N VAL A 218 -5.93 -25.17 -1.32
CA VAL A 218 -6.96 -24.21 -0.86
C VAL A 218 -6.38 -23.24 0.20
N PRO A 219 -5.43 -22.36 -0.16
CA PRO A 219 -4.72 -21.51 0.80
C PRO A 219 -5.58 -20.59 1.65
N SER A 220 -6.80 -20.25 1.20
CA SER A 220 -7.72 -19.40 1.96
C SER A 220 -8.06 -19.98 3.33
N ILE A 221 -7.96 -21.29 3.51
CA ILE A 221 -8.20 -21.96 4.79
C ILE A 221 -7.20 -21.51 5.88
N LEU A 222 -5.98 -21.14 5.50
CA LEU A 222 -4.95 -20.61 6.42
C LEU A 222 -5.34 -19.26 7.03
N CYS A 223 -6.25 -18.52 6.38
CA CYS A 223 -6.73 -17.24 6.89
C CYS A 223 -7.86 -17.39 7.92
N LEU A 224 -8.50 -18.56 8.02
CA LEU A 224 -9.64 -18.77 8.92
C LEU A 224 -9.21 -18.71 10.39
N SER A 225 -9.99 -18.01 11.20
CA SER A 225 -9.82 -18.04 12.66
C SER A 225 -10.20 -19.42 13.17
N LEU A 226 -9.24 -20.12 13.77
CA LEU A 226 -9.58 -21.26 14.61
C LEU A 226 -10.28 -20.68 15.83
N GLU A 227 -11.56 -20.99 16.01
CA GLU A 227 -12.25 -20.68 17.25
C GLU A 227 -11.48 -21.36 18.39
N ARG A 228 -11.20 -20.58 19.44
CA ARG A 228 -10.63 -21.10 20.68
C ARG A 228 -11.76 -21.87 21.33
N ASP A 229 -11.79 -23.19 21.18
CA ASP A 229 -12.39 -24.12 22.13
C ASP A 229 -12.21 -25.54 21.61
N TYR A 230 -11.11 -26.18 22.01
CA TYR A 230 -10.96 -27.62 22.27
C TYR A 230 -9.61 -27.81 22.97
N ALA A 231 -9.51 -27.25 24.18
CA ALA A 231 -8.52 -27.66 25.17
C ALA A 231 -9.13 -28.79 26.00
#